data_AF-A0A6G4R061-F1
#
_entry.id   AF-A0A6G4R061-F1
#
_cell.length_a   1.000
_cell.length_b   1.000
_cell.length_c   1.000
_cell.angle_alpha   90.00
_cell.angle_beta   90.00
_cell.angle_gamma   90.00
#
_symmetry.space_group_name_H-M   'P 1'
#
loop_
_entity.id
_entity.type
_entity.pdbx_description
1 polymer ?
#
loop_
_entity_poly.entity_id
_entity_poly.type
_entity_poly.pdbx_seq_one_letter_code
_entity_poly.pdbx_strand_id
1 'polypeptide(L)'
;MSTAFSWTARLTDADGAVAAGASLDVQLFDLKTGAWASASSAKTDAAGTAKGAGTIADDTLPFAPAFRLVEGAGVISASPEFTRNARTGALAIDFGQVRRLAVQETVIARTLSARTLRTAAPIGGVVATDAAIAATPTVDAAAIRAQAVDDTTKTFTARLAKNDQDLAARDAQISTQSKQITERDAQITTLRAEKADITAARAKSDQDLAARDVQIASQSKALGERDAQIAAVRAQAADDAAKSNARLAQRDQELAGRDAQLVERSRVVAEQEKEISGLRATLVAKDLEIEDIKATRTPDPTTGTTGGTTAGTTAGVINPAVASTLRTVAVTDLATTMATQLDSAQKTLKPTGFSLGAIQVSAKGILRDSGSMEFLDADTLKTLPQDSLSDLKFQFIPEKVASEDDGPRVPDVLQLTESAVRRVLTSVGLVLEASTGPRGLNPAVAPGQAMVQSPGAGSIIARGARVMVIFADEQGA
;
A
#
# COMPACT_ATOMS: atom_id res chain seq x y z
N MET A 1 2.15 20.88 24.20
CA MET A 1 2.91 21.66 23.19
C MET A 1 2.09 22.88 22.86
N SER A 2 2.69 24.06 22.81
CA SER A 2 1.96 25.27 22.43
C SER A 2 2.08 25.52 20.92
N THR A 3 0.96 25.88 20.30
CA THR A 3 0.91 26.16 18.85
C THR A 3 0.70 27.65 18.64
N ALA A 4 1.65 28.28 17.96
CA ALA A 4 1.54 29.69 17.60
C ALA A 4 0.52 29.87 16.48
N PHE A 5 -0.26 30.95 16.54
CA PHE A 5 -1.15 31.33 15.46
C PHE A 5 -1.03 32.82 15.10
N SER A 6 -1.35 33.13 13.86
CA SER A 6 -1.53 34.48 13.33
C SER A 6 -2.90 34.59 12.68
N TRP A 7 -3.49 35.78 12.71
CA TRP A 7 -4.81 36.00 12.14
C TRP A 7 -4.92 37.32 11.38
N THR A 8 -5.82 37.33 10.40
CA THR A 8 -6.18 38.50 9.60
C THR A 8 -7.69 38.63 9.44
N ALA A 9 -8.19 39.86 9.38
CA ALA A 9 -9.59 40.16 9.07
C ALA A 9 -9.70 41.53 8.42
N ARG A 10 -10.68 41.72 7.52
CA ARG A 10 -11.02 43.02 6.95
C ARG A 10 -12.46 43.40 7.30
N LEU A 11 -12.66 44.53 7.96
CA LEU A 11 -13.97 45.02 8.36
C LEU A 11 -14.49 46.10 7.41
N THR A 12 -15.73 45.92 6.96
CA THR A 12 -16.48 46.91 6.17
C THR A 12 -17.82 47.23 6.84
N ASP A 13 -18.31 48.45 6.64
CA ASP A 13 -19.62 48.87 7.15
C ASP A 13 -20.77 48.34 6.29
N ALA A 14 -22.00 48.73 6.65
CA ALA A 14 -23.21 48.32 5.94
C ALA A 14 -23.30 48.87 4.51
N ASP A 15 -22.51 49.88 4.14
CA ASP A 15 -22.46 50.44 2.79
C ASP A 15 -21.26 49.91 2.00
N GLY A 16 -20.44 49.04 2.61
CA GLY A 16 -19.24 48.45 2.02
C GLY A 16 -18.01 49.34 2.12
N ALA A 17 -18.08 50.47 2.84
CA ALA A 17 -16.93 51.31 3.10
C ALA A 17 -16.07 50.74 4.24
N VAL A 18 -14.84 51.21 4.31
CA VAL A 18 -13.81 50.70 5.23
C VAL A 18 -14.09 51.13 6.66
N ALA A 19 -14.13 50.18 7.60
CA ALA A 19 -14.32 50.47 9.02
C ALA A 19 -12.97 50.53 9.77
N ALA A 20 -12.33 51.69 9.80
CA ALA A 20 -11.06 51.95 10.49
C ALA A 20 -11.23 52.18 12.01
N GLY A 21 -10.26 51.75 12.81
CA GLY A 21 -10.22 51.97 14.26
C GLY A 21 -11.13 51.06 15.11
N ALA A 22 -11.80 50.08 14.50
CA ALA A 22 -12.65 49.11 15.18
C ALA A 22 -11.81 48.12 16.00
N SER A 23 -12.22 47.82 17.23
CA SER A 23 -11.55 46.86 18.10
C SER A 23 -12.10 45.46 17.84
N LEU A 24 -11.25 44.56 17.35
CA LEU A 24 -11.59 43.17 17.09
C LEU A 24 -10.92 42.24 18.10
N ASP A 25 -11.67 41.25 18.56
CA ASP A 25 -11.22 40.21 19.48
C ASP A 25 -11.39 38.83 18.85
N VAL A 26 -10.31 38.06 18.80
CA VAL A 26 -10.30 36.66 18.40
C VAL A 26 -10.43 35.81 19.64
N GLN A 27 -11.50 35.05 19.71
CA GLN A 27 -11.77 34.15 20.82
C GLN A 27 -11.55 32.70 20.42
N LEU A 28 -10.98 31.94 21.34
CA LEU A 28 -10.77 30.51 21.25
C LEU A 28 -11.75 29.81 22.18
N PHE A 29 -12.37 28.73 21.71
CA PHE A 29 -13.20 27.88 22.55
C PHE A 29 -12.33 26.95 23.40
N ASP A 30 -12.41 27.09 24.72
CA ASP A 30 -11.72 26.22 25.66
C ASP A 30 -12.62 25.04 26.04
N LEU A 31 -12.20 23.82 25.68
CA LEU A 31 -12.92 22.59 25.98
C LEU A 31 -12.97 22.25 27.48
N LYS A 32 -12.00 22.74 28.28
CA LYS A 32 -11.96 22.45 29.72
C LYS A 32 -13.00 23.27 30.48
N THR A 33 -13.15 24.52 30.09
CA THR A 33 -14.11 25.45 30.72
C THR A 33 -15.46 25.50 30.00
N GLY A 34 -15.54 24.99 28.77
CA GLY A 34 -16.74 25.06 27.93
C GLY A 34 -17.11 26.49 27.51
N ALA A 35 -16.13 27.41 27.55
CA ALA A 35 -16.34 28.84 27.37
C ALA A 35 -15.41 29.42 26.30
N TRP A 36 -15.84 30.55 25.74
CA TRP A 36 -15.02 31.32 24.82
C TRP A 36 -14.10 32.28 25.59
N ALA A 37 -12.80 32.21 25.32
CA ALA A 37 -11.79 33.06 25.92
C ALA A 37 -11.11 33.93 24.87
N SER A 38 -10.84 35.20 25.19
CA SER A 38 -10.06 36.10 24.33
C SER A 38 -8.62 35.56 24.20
N ALA A 39 -8.19 35.38 22.96
CA ALA A 39 -6.89 34.82 22.61
C ALA A 39 -5.97 35.86 21.95
N SER A 40 -6.53 36.85 21.25
CA SER A 40 -5.77 37.93 20.61
C SER A 40 -6.70 39.08 20.23
N SER A 41 -6.27 40.33 20.37
CA SER A 41 -7.04 41.51 19.96
C SER A 41 -6.21 42.47 19.13
N ALA A 42 -6.86 43.13 18.16
CA ALA A 42 -6.23 44.15 17.33
C ALA A 42 -7.26 45.18 16.85
N LYS A 43 -6.78 46.38 16.51
CA LYS A 43 -7.60 47.42 15.88
C LYS A 43 -7.45 47.40 14.36
N THR A 44 -8.53 47.70 13.65
CA THR A 44 -8.46 47.87 12.19
C THR A 44 -7.68 49.13 11.82
N ASP A 45 -6.81 49.01 10.81
CA ASP A 45 -6.04 50.11 10.25
C ASP A 45 -6.87 51.01 9.31
N ALA A 46 -6.23 51.97 8.66
CA ALA A 46 -6.88 52.87 7.69
C ALA A 46 -7.47 52.14 6.47
N ALA A 47 -7.07 50.90 6.20
CA ALA A 47 -7.62 50.04 5.15
C ALA A 47 -8.69 49.06 5.68
N GLY A 48 -9.05 49.15 6.97
CA GLY A 48 -10.04 48.30 7.64
C GLY A 48 -9.49 46.92 7.96
N THR A 49 -8.18 46.72 7.87
CA THR A 49 -7.53 45.43 8.10
C THR A 49 -7.04 45.35 9.53
N ALA A 50 -7.34 44.26 10.21
CA ALA A 50 -6.77 43.92 11.51
C ALA A 50 -5.92 42.66 11.37
N LYS A 51 -4.77 42.66 12.04
CA LYS A 51 -3.87 41.52 12.11
C LYS A 51 -3.39 41.33 13.55
N GLY A 52 -3.28 40.08 13.97
CA GLY A 52 -2.76 39.77 15.30
C GLY A 52 -2.16 38.37 15.37
N ALA A 53 -1.64 38.03 16.54
CA ALA A 53 -1.03 36.74 16.81
C ALA A 53 -1.34 36.30 18.24
N GLY A 54 -1.20 35.00 18.50
CA GLY A 54 -1.39 34.40 19.81
C GLY A 54 -0.83 32.99 19.88
N THR A 55 -1.06 32.31 21.01
CA THR A 55 -0.59 30.95 21.26
C THR A 55 -1.70 30.09 21.85
N ILE A 56 -1.83 28.87 21.37
CA ILE A 56 -2.74 27.84 21.89
C ILE A 56 -1.95 27.00 22.90
N ALA A 57 -2.40 26.93 24.15
CA ALA A 57 -1.65 26.25 25.21
C ALA A 57 -1.72 24.70 25.15
N ASP A 58 -2.75 24.15 24.51
CA ASP A 58 -3.04 22.71 24.49
C ASP A 58 -3.47 22.22 23.09
N ASP A 59 -2.49 21.97 22.20
CA ASP A 59 -2.71 21.46 20.83
C ASP A 59 -2.84 19.91 20.78
N THR A 60 -3.18 19.25 21.90
CA THR A 60 -3.26 17.78 21.98
C THR A 60 -4.64 17.22 21.61
N LEU A 61 -5.58 18.10 21.26
CA LEU A 61 -6.96 17.71 20.99
C LEU A 61 -7.10 17.20 19.54
N PRO A 62 -7.84 16.09 19.32
CA PRO A 62 -8.01 15.50 17.98
C PRO A 62 -8.89 16.35 17.04
N PHE A 63 -9.40 17.50 17.50
CA PHE A 63 -10.27 18.40 16.75
C PHE A 63 -9.54 19.73 16.50
N ALA A 64 -9.75 20.31 15.31
CA ALA A 64 -9.22 21.63 15.00
C ALA A 64 -9.77 22.66 16.02
N PRO A 65 -8.92 23.52 16.61
CA PRO A 65 -9.34 24.53 17.57
C PRO A 65 -10.39 25.47 16.95
N ALA A 66 -11.48 25.72 17.68
CA ALA A 66 -12.57 26.57 17.21
C ALA A 66 -12.29 28.05 17.52
N PHE A 67 -12.26 28.87 16.46
CA PHE A 67 -12.01 30.31 16.54
C PHE A 67 -13.23 31.10 16.09
N ARG A 68 -13.47 32.23 16.75
CA ARG A 68 -14.44 33.24 16.31
C ARG A 68 -13.88 34.64 16.44
N LEU A 69 -14.39 35.54 15.60
CA LEU A 69 -14.09 36.96 15.61
C LEU A 69 -15.28 37.71 16.22
N VAL A 70 -15.00 38.60 17.16
CA VAL A 70 -15.98 39.37 17.92
C VAL A 70 -15.65 40.85 17.84
N GLU A 71 -16.68 41.68 17.72
CA GLU A 71 -16.60 43.12 17.92
C GLU A 71 -17.53 43.49 19.10
N GLY A 72 -16.96 43.94 20.21
CA GLY A 72 -17.71 44.17 21.45
C GLY A 72 -18.33 42.88 21.98
N ALA A 73 -19.67 42.80 22.01
CA ALA A 73 -20.41 41.59 22.40
C ALA A 73 -20.93 40.77 21.20
N GLY A 74 -20.79 41.29 19.97
CA GLY A 74 -21.33 40.67 18.76
C GLY A 74 -20.32 39.76 18.08
N VAL A 75 -20.71 38.51 17.82
CA VAL A 75 -19.92 37.59 16.98
C VAL A 75 -20.10 38.00 15.52
N ILE A 76 -19.01 38.37 14.87
CA ILE A 76 -19.02 38.90 13.49
C ILE A 76 -18.49 37.89 12.47
N SER A 77 -17.73 36.87 12.89
CA SER A 77 -17.38 35.71 12.08
C SER A 77 -17.09 34.50 12.96
N ALA A 78 -17.56 33.31 12.54
CA ALA A 78 -17.38 32.05 13.28
C ALA A 78 -16.81 30.92 12.40
N SER A 79 -16.38 31.24 11.18
CA SER A 79 -15.90 30.25 10.21
C SER A 79 -14.68 30.81 9.46
N PRO A 80 -13.52 30.90 10.13
CA PRO A 80 -12.29 31.29 9.45
C PRO A 80 -11.74 30.18 8.56
N GLU A 81 -10.92 30.58 7.59
CA GLU A 81 -10.07 29.68 6.83
C GLU A 81 -8.77 29.40 7.61
N PHE A 82 -8.33 28.14 7.59
CA PHE A 82 -7.15 27.68 8.31
C PHE A 82 -6.07 27.19 7.37
N THR A 83 -4.86 27.72 7.52
CA THR A 83 -3.67 27.22 6.84
C THR A 83 -2.60 26.86 7.87
N ARG A 84 -2.07 25.63 7.83
CA ARG A 84 -0.98 25.20 8.73
C ARG A 84 0.35 25.23 8.00
N ASN A 85 1.35 25.90 8.58
CA ASN A 85 2.70 25.93 8.03
C ASN A 85 3.39 24.57 8.26
N ALA A 86 3.75 23.87 7.18
CA ALA A 86 4.37 22.55 7.25
C ALA A 86 5.75 22.51 7.94
N ARG A 87 6.46 23.65 8.01
CA ARG A 87 7.80 23.74 8.60
C ARG A 87 7.78 24.14 10.07
N THR A 88 6.88 25.04 10.45
CA THR A 88 6.83 25.61 11.82
C THR A 88 5.65 25.10 12.64
N GLY A 89 4.69 24.41 12.04
CA GLY A 89 3.44 23.99 12.68
C GLY A 89 2.49 25.15 13.03
N ALA A 90 2.86 26.40 12.74
CA ALA A 90 2.07 27.57 13.06
C ALA A 90 0.78 27.65 12.24
N LEU A 91 -0.29 28.12 12.88
CA LEU A 91 -1.60 28.27 12.26
C LEU A 91 -1.78 29.69 11.73
N ALA A 92 -2.15 29.83 10.46
CA ALA A 92 -2.64 31.07 9.88
C ALA A 92 -4.17 31.00 9.76
N ILE A 93 -4.83 32.01 10.29
CA ILE A 93 -6.29 32.10 10.39
C ILE A 93 -6.75 33.31 9.59
N ASP A 94 -7.54 33.11 8.54
CA ASP A 94 -8.12 34.23 7.79
C ASP A 94 -9.64 34.28 8.00
N PHE A 95 -10.12 35.38 8.59
CA PHE A 95 -11.54 35.64 8.74
C PHE A 95 -12.14 36.31 7.48
N GLY A 96 -11.30 36.65 6.50
CA GLY A 96 -11.72 37.25 5.24
C GLY A 96 -12.32 38.65 5.43
N GLN A 97 -13.23 39.01 4.53
CA GLN A 97 -13.98 40.27 4.60
C GLN A 97 -15.27 40.08 5.38
N VAL A 98 -15.39 40.81 6.49
CA VAL A 98 -16.59 40.84 7.34
C VAL A 98 -17.30 42.17 7.11
N ARG A 99 -18.60 42.11 6.81
CA ARG A 99 -19.44 43.29 6.57
C ARG A 99 -20.43 43.46 7.71
N ARG A 100 -20.50 44.66 8.29
CA ARG A 100 -21.56 45.00 9.26
C ARG A 100 -22.90 44.98 8.55
N LEU A 101 -23.89 44.32 9.14
CA LEU A 101 -25.27 44.40 8.67
C LEU A 101 -25.94 45.60 9.32
N ALA A 102 -26.62 46.43 8.53
CA ALA A 102 -27.46 47.49 9.08
C ALA A 102 -28.53 46.84 9.96
N VAL A 103 -28.63 47.27 11.21
CA VAL A 103 -29.75 46.93 12.09
C VAL A 103 -30.99 47.58 11.46
N GLN A 104 -31.92 46.80 10.93
CA GLN A 104 -33.26 47.32 10.60
C GLN A 104 -33.99 47.60 11.91
N GLU A 105 -33.84 48.82 12.44
CA GLU A 105 -34.79 49.37 13.38
C GLU A 105 -35.90 50.06 12.58
N THR A 106 -36.97 49.32 12.29
CA THR A 106 -38.17 49.90 11.68
C THR A 106 -39.01 50.56 12.77
N VAL A 107 -38.68 51.80 13.14
CA VAL A 107 -39.62 52.66 13.87
C VAL A 107 -40.35 53.53 12.87
N ILE A 108 -41.59 53.14 12.56
CA ILE A 108 -42.51 53.96 11.77
C ILE A 108 -42.92 55.16 12.61
N ALA A 109 -42.24 56.30 12.42
CA ALA A 109 -42.70 57.58 12.92
C ALA A 109 -43.85 58.09 12.03
N ARG A 110 -45.11 57.95 12.49
CA ARG A 110 -46.25 58.63 11.89
C ARG A 110 -46.10 60.14 12.12
N THR A 111 -45.70 60.88 11.09
CA THR A 111 -45.81 62.34 11.07
C THR A 111 -47.14 62.74 10.39
N LEU A 112 -48.14 63.06 11.22
CA LEU A 112 -49.31 63.81 10.78
C LEU A 112 -48.85 65.21 10.35
N SER A 113 -48.91 65.48 9.04
CA SER A 113 -48.65 66.83 8.51
C SER A 113 -49.87 67.72 8.77
N ALA A 114 -49.79 68.52 9.83
CA ALA A 114 -50.70 69.65 10.02
C ALA A 114 -50.40 70.70 8.94
N ARG A 115 -51.23 70.76 7.90
CA ARG A 115 -51.22 71.83 6.92
C ARG A 115 -51.78 73.08 7.57
N THR A 116 -50.87 74.00 7.86
CA THR A 116 -51.08 75.40 8.22
C THR A 116 -52.16 76.07 7.36
N LEU A 117 -53.29 76.39 7.99
CA LEU A 117 -54.21 77.44 7.55
C LEU A 117 -53.43 78.76 7.60
N ARG A 118 -53.13 79.33 6.44
CA ARG A 118 -52.68 80.72 6.34
C ARG A 118 -53.90 81.63 6.37
N THR A 119 -53.87 82.52 7.36
CA THR A 119 -54.67 83.71 7.53
C THR A 119 -54.54 84.66 6.33
N ALA A 120 -55.68 85.21 5.90
CA ALA A 120 -55.74 86.48 5.18
C ALA A 120 -57.03 87.20 5.59
N ALA A 121 -56.91 88.15 6.49
CA ALA A 121 -57.82 89.27 6.61
C ALA A 121 -57.32 90.41 5.70
N PRO A 122 -58.23 91.21 5.14
CA PRO A 122 -58.09 92.66 5.14
C PRO A 122 -59.31 93.27 5.87
N ILE A 123 -59.13 93.99 6.98
CA ILE A 123 -58.95 95.45 7.06
C ILE A 123 -59.75 96.24 6.00
N GLY A 124 -60.86 96.83 6.44
CA GLY A 124 -61.11 98.26 6.27
C GLY A 124 -62.16 98.73 5.25
N GLY A 125 -63.12 99.52 5.74
CA GLY A 125 -63.54 100.74 5.03
C GLY A 125 -64.88 100.68 4.29
N VAL A 126 -65.87 101.39 4.82
CA VAL A 126 -67.10 101.80 4.14
C VAL A 126 -66.77 102.87 3.09
N VAL A 127 -67.20 102.70 1.84
CA VAL A 127 -67.54 103.82 0.93
C VAL A 127 -68.77 103.41 0.11
N ALA A 128 -69.86 104.15 0.31
CA ALA A 128 -70.96 104.20 -0.64
C ALA A 128 -70.55 105.12 -1.80
N THR A 129 -70.61 104.62 -3.03
CA THR A 129 -70.69 105.44 -4.23
C THR A 129 -71.55 104.72 -5.26
N ASP A 130 -72.69 105.34 -5.58
CA ASP A 130 -73.44 105.13 -6.81
C ASP A 130 -72.52 105.33 -8.02
N ALA A 131 -72.25 104.25 -8.76
CA ALA A 131 -71.78 104.30 -10.14
C ALA A 131 -71.96 102.91 -10.79
N ALA A 132 -72.69 102.87 -11.91
CA ALA A 132 -72.92 101.66 -12.68
C ALA A 132 -71.60 101.06 -13.18
N ILE A 133 -71.29 99.85 -12.71
CA ILE A 133 -70.08 99.10 -13.06
C ILE A 133 -70.35 98.39 -14.40
N ALA A 134 -69.58 98.75 -15.42
CA ALA A 134 -69.51 98.04 -16.68
C ALA A 134 -69.14 96.56 -16.44
N ALA A 135 -69.81 95.65 -17.16
CA ALA A 135 -69.73 94.19 -17.05
C ALA A 135 -68.40 93.64 -16.50
N THR A 136 -68.42 93.27 -15.21
CA THR A 136 -67.40 92.40 -14.63
C THR A 136 -67.54 91.00 -15.22
N PRO A 137 -66.43 90.29 -15.53
CA PRO A 137 -66.51 88.92 -16.01
C PRO A 137 -67.18 88.07 -14.92
N THR A 138 -68.41 87.61 -15.18
CA THR A 138 -69.13 86.70 -14.28
C THR A 138 -68.44 85.35 -14.32
N VAL A 139 -67.68 85.03 -13.28
CA VAL A 139 -67.05 83.72 -13.11
C VAL A 139 -68.15 82.71 -12.71
N ASP A 140 -68.44 81.73 -13.57
CA ASP A 140 -69.36 80.65 -13.24
C ASP A 140 -68.71 79.67 -12.24
N ALA A 141 -68.94 79.93 -10.96
CA ALA A 141 -68.43 79.10 -9.87
C ALA A 141 -68.96 77.66 -9.89
N ALA A 142 -70.12 77.38 -10.52
CA ALA A 142 -70.64 76.02 -10.63
C ALA A 142 -69.88 75.23 -11.70
N ALA A 143 -69.62 75.85 -12.85
CA ALA A 143 -68.79 75.25 -13.90
C ALA A 143 -67.35 74.96 -13.42
N ILE A 144 -66.73 75.89 -12.67
CA ILE A 144 -65.40 75.68 -12.11
C ILE A 144 -65.39 74.51 -11.11
N ARG A 145 -66.40 74.40 -10.25
CA ARG A 145 -66.50 73.27 -9.30
C ARG A 145 -66.71 71.94 -10.01
N ALA A 146 -67.56 71.89 -11.03
CA ALA A 146 -67.77 70.68 -11.83
C ALA A 146 -66.48 70.24 -12.53
N GLN A 147 -65.75 71.18 -13.13
CA GLN A 147 -64.46 70.92 -13.75
C GLN A 147 -63.42 70.40 -12.74
N ALA A 148 -63.32 71.01 -11.56
CA ALA A 148 -62.38 70.57 -10.53
C ALA A 148 -62.67 69.15 -10.01
N VAL A 149 -63.95 68.77 -9.90
CA VAL A 149 -64.36 67.41 -9.52
C VAL A 149 -64.03 66.41 -10.63
N ASP A 150 -64.30 66.76 -11.89
CA ASP A 150 -63.95 65.92 -13.05
C ASP A 150 -62.43 65.69 -13.14
N ASP A 151 -61.62 66.75 -13.01
CA ASP A 151 -60.15 66.67 -13.04
C ASP A 151 -59.60 65.81 -11.88
N THR A 152 -60.17 65.97 -10.68
CA THR A 152 -59.80 65.16 -9.51
C THR A 152 -60.14 63.68 -9.74
N THR A 153 -61.32 63.41 -10.31
CA THR A 153 -61.79 62.05 -10.60
C THR A 153 -60.91 61.40 -11.65
N LYS A 154 -60.63 62.08 -12.77
CA LYS A 154 -59.69 61.62 -13.80
C LYS A 154 -58.31 61.30 -13.22
N THR A 155 -57.78 62.18 -12.38
CA THR A 155 -56.47 61.99 -11.75
C THR A 155 -56.47 60.78 -10.81
N PHE A 156 -57.54 60.59 -10.03
CA PHE A 156 -57.67 59.46 -9.12
C PHE A 156 -57.81 58.14 -9.89
N THR A 157 -58.67 58.08 -10.91
CA THR A 157 -58.82 56.90 -11.77
C THR A 157 -57.52 56.54 -12.48
N ALA A 158 -56.76 57.53 -12.97
CA ALA A 158 -55.46 57.29 -13.58
C ALA A 158 -54.44 56.71 -12.58
N ARG A 159 -54.46 57.16 -11.31
CA ARG A 159 -53.61 56.61 -10.26
C ARG A 159 -53.99 55.17 -9.89
N LEU A 160 -55.28 54.87 -9.83
CA LEU A 160 -55.75 53.50 -9.59
C LEU A 160 -55.30 52.56 -10.71
N ALA A 161 -55.50 52.95 -11.97
CA ALA A 161 -55.07 52.16 -13.12
C ALA A 161 -53.55 51.90 -13.11
N LYS A 162 -52.75 52.90 -12.72
CA LYS A 162 -51.30 52.73 -12.55
C LYS A 162 -50.96 51.77 -11.40
N ASN A 163 -51.60 51.92 -10.25
CA ASN A 163 -51.37 51.03 -9.11
C ASN A 163 -51.73 49.58 -9.46
N ASP A 164 -52.82 49.34 -10.20
CA ASP A 164 -53.22 48.00 -10.64
C ASP A 164 -52.18 47.40 -11.59
N GLN A 165 -51.60 48.19 -12.50
CA GLN A 165 -50.48 47.76 -13.35
C GLN A 165 -49.24 47.41 -12.54
N ASP A 166 -48.87 48.25 -11.55
CA ASP A 166 -47.71 48.01 -10.69
C ASP A 166 -47.89 46.78 -9.78
N LEU A 167 -49.12 46.50 -9.34
CA LEU A 167 -49.47 45.29 -8.58
C LEU A 167 -49.38 44.04 -9.47
N ALA A 168 -49.96 44.07 -10.67
CA ALA A 168 -49.88 42.96 -11.62
C ALA A 168 -48.42 42.63 -11.98
N ALA A 169 -47.57 43.65 -12.16
CA ALA A 169 -46.15 43.46 -12.40
C ALA A 169 -45.43 42.80 -11.21
N ARG A 170 -45.74 43.23 -9.97
CA ARG A 170 -45.20 42.62 -8.76
C ARG A 170 -45.66 41.17 -8.58
N ASP A 171 -46.93 40.88 -8.84
CA ASP A 171 -47.46 39.51 -8.75
C ASP A 171 -46.78 38.57 -9.75
N ALA A 172 -46.52 39.04 -10.98
CA ALA A 172 -45.77 38.29 -11.97
C ALA A 172 -44.31 38.03 -11.53
N GLN A 173 -43.67 39.01 -10.89
CA GLN A 173 -42.33 38.85 -10.33
C GLN A 173 -42.31 37.85 -9.17
N ILE A 174 -43.27 37.94 -8.24
CA ILE A 174 -43.41 37.01 -7.11
C ILE A 174 -43.61 35.58 -7.64
N SER A 175 -44.50 35.38 -8.62
CA SER A 175 -44.71 34.06 -9.23
C SER A 175 -43.43 33.47 -9.83
N THR A 176 -42.62 34.31 -10.49
CA THR A 176 -41.33 33.91 -11.06
C THR A 176 -40.34 33.52 -9.96
N GLN A 177 -40.23 34.32 -8.90
CA GLN A 177 -39.35 34.04 -7.77
C GLN A 177 -39.78 32.76 -7.01
N SER A 178 -41.07 32.55 -6.80
CA SER A 178 -41.59 31.34 -6.17
C SER A 178 -41.19 30.08 -6.97
N LYS A 179 -41.29 30.11 -8.31
CA LYS A 179 -40.82 29.00 -9.15
C LYS A 179 -39.32 28.74 -9.00
N GLN A 180 -38.51 29.80 -8.97
CA GLN A 180 -37.06 29.66 -8.78
C GLN A 180 -36.69 29.10 -7.40
N ILE A 181 -37.45 29.46 -6.35
CA ILE A 181 -37.25 28.90 -5.01
C ILE A 181 -37.56 27.41 -5.01
N THR A 182 -38.71 26.99 -5.56
CA THR A 182 -39.07 25.57 -5.66
C THR A 182 -38.01 24.75 -6.40
N GLU A 183 -37.49 25.27 -7.51
CA GLU A 183 -36.41 24.62 -8.26
C GLU A 183 -35.12 24.50 -7.44
N ARG A 184 -34.73 25.57 -6.74
CA ARG A 184 -33.55 25.53 -5.85
C ARG A 184 -33.72 24.56 -4.68
N ASP A 185 -34.92 24.49 -4.10
CA ASP A 185 -35.21 23.55 -3.01
C ASP A 185 -35.11 22.09 -3.48
N ALA A 186 -35.56 21.81 -4.72
CA ALA A 186 -35.38 20.50 -5.34
C ALA A 186 -33.88 20.18 -5.54
N GLN A 187 -33.09 21.11 -6.07
CA GLN A 187 -31.65 20.94 -6.25
C GLN A 187 -30.92 20.72 -4.91
N ILE A 188 -31.27 21.48 -3.87
CA ILE A 188 -30.71 21.32 -2.53
C ILE A 188 -31.02 19.92 -1.98
N THR A 189 -32.23 19.41 -2.22
CA THR A 189 -32.63 18.07 -1.79
C THR A 189 -31.78 17.00 -2.48
N THR A 190 -31.57 17.11 -3.80
CA THR A 190 -30.69 16.21 -4.56
C THR A 190 -29.24 16.25 -4.06
N LEU A 191 -28.67 17.43 -3.89
CA LEU A 191 -27.30 17.60 -3.39
C LEU A 191 -27.11 17.03 -1.98
N ARG A 192 -28.15 17.13 -1.12
CA ARG A 192 -28.12 16.52 0.22
C ARG A 192 -28.12 14.99 0.15
N ALA A 193 -28.89 14.40 -0.76
CA ALA A 193 -28.89 12.95 -0.97
C ALA A 193 -27.53 12.46 -1.48
N GLU A 194 -26.98 13.11 -2.51
CA GLU A 194 -25.66 12.79 -3.05
C GLU A 194 -24.56 12.90 -1.98
N LYS A 195 -24.58 13.96 -1.17
CA LYS A 195 -23.63 14.12 -0.06
C LYS A 195 -23.76 13.01 0.98
N ALA A 196 -24.98 12.54 1.26
CA ALA A 196 -25.19 11.43 2.18
C ALA A 196 -24.58 10.13 1.63
N ASP A 197 -24.78 9.85 0.34
CA ASP A 197 -24.22 8.67 -0.33
C ASP A 197 -22.68 8.69 -0.35
N ILE A 198 -22.07 9.85 -0.68
CA ILE A 198 -20.62 10.03 -0.63
C ILE A 198 -20.09 9.81 0.79
N THR A 199 -20.80 10.32 1.80
CA THR A 199 -20.41 10.13 3.21
C THR A 199 -20.44 8.66 3.61
N ALA A 200 -21.46 7.91 3.19
CA ALA A 200 -21.56 6.48 3.44
C ALA A 200 -20.46 5.69 2.72
N ALA A 201 -20.18 6.03 1.45
CA ALA A 201 -19.10 5.39 0.67
C ALA A 201 -17.72 5.63 1.29
N ARG A 202 -17.47 6.84 1.80
CA ARG A 202 -16.23 7.17 2.51
C ARG A 202 -16.10 6.40 3.81
N ALA A 203 -17.15 6.34 4.63
CA ALA A 203 -17.15 5.56 5.86
C ALA A 203 -16.84 4.08 5.62
N LYS A 204 -17.40 3.50 4.55
CA LYS A 204 -17.08 2.13 4.13
C LYS A 204 -15.61 1.98 3.72
N SER A 205 -15.08 2.93 2.95
CA SER A 205 -13.68 2.92 2.52
C SER A 205 -12.73 3.01 3.71
N ASP A 206 -13.04 3.88 4.69
CA ASP A 206 -12.25 4.02 5.92
C ASP A 206 -12.26 2.73 6.75
N GLN A 207 -13.40 2.03 6.83
CA GLN A 207 -13.50 0.72 7.47
C GLN A 207 -12.66 -0.35 6.75
N ASP A 208 -12.72 -0.39 5.41
CA ASP A 208 -11.95 -1.34 4.61
C ASP A 208 -10.43 -1.07 4.73
N LEU A 209 -10.02 0.20 4.81
CA LEU A 209 -8.62 0.59 5.06
C LEU A 209 -8.15 0.16 6.44
N ALA A 210 -8.94 0.41 7.50
CA ALA A 210 -8.62 -0.03 8.85
C ALA A 210 -8.46 -1.56 8.94
N ALA A 211 -9.31 -2.33 8.25
CA ALA A 211 -9.18 -3.78 8.17
C ALA A 211 -7.89 -4.22 7.47
N ARG A 212 -7.49 -3.53 6.39
CA ARG A 212 -6.21 -3.80 5.70
C ARG A 212 -5.00 -3.45 6.58
N ASP A 213 -5.05 -2.36 7.34
CA ASP A 213 -3.96 -1.98 8.23
C ASP A 213 -3.73 -3.05 9.32
N VAL A 214 -4.80 -3.59 9.90
CA VAL A 214 -4.71 -4.72 10.83
C VAL A 214 -4.10 -5.95 10.16
N GLN A 215 -4.50 -6.26 8.92
CA GLN A 215 -3.93 -7.38 8.17
C GLN A 215 -2.42 -7.17 7.90
N ILE A 216 -2.01 -5.98 7.46
CA ILE A 216 -0.60 -5.65 7.19
C ILE A 216 0.23 -5.75 8.47
N ALA A 217 -0.29 -5.26 9.60
CA ALA A 217 0.38 -5.39 10.89
C ALA A 217 0.58 -6.86 11.29
N SER A 218 -0.44 -7.70 11.08
CA SER A 218 -0.36 -9.14 11.36
C SER A 218 0.68 -9.85 10.49
N GLN A 219 0.73 -9.51 9.19
CA GLN A 219 1.68 -10.08 8.24
C GLN A 219 3.10 -9.63 8.54
N SER A 220 3.29 -8.35 8.88
CA SER A 220 4.61 -7.81 9.25
C SER A 220 5.18 -8.50 10.49
N LYS A 221 4.33 -8.76 11.50
CA LYS A 221 4.73 -9.54 12.68
C LYS A 221 5.13 -10.97 12.29
N ALA A 222 4.33 -11.65 11.48
CA ALA A 222 4.62 -13.02 11.05
C ALA A 222 5.89 -13.11 10.17
N LEU A 223 6.21 -12.08 9.40
CA LEU A 223 7.48 -12.00 8.65
C LEU A 223 8.66 -11.82 9.61
N GLY A 224 8.56 -10.92 10.59
CA GLY A 224 9.62 -10.74 11.59
C GLY A 224 9.90 -12.03 12.39
N GLU A 225 8.86 -12.80 12.74
CA GLU A 225 9.01 -14.10 13.38
C GLU A 225 9.72 -15.12 12.47
N ARG A 226 9.39 -15.16 11.17
CA ARG A 226 10.06 -16.03 10.20
C ARG A 226 11.52 -15.64 9.99
N ASP A 227 11.82 -14.35 9.91
CA ASP A 227 13.20 -13.87 9.75
C ASP A 227 14.06 -14.26 10.97
N ALA A 228 13.51 -14.16 12.18
CA ALA A 228 14.18 -14.64 13.39
C ALA A 228 14.42 -16.16 13.36
N GLN A 229 13.44 -16.96 12.90
CA GLN A 229 13.60 -18.40 12.75
C GLN A 229 14.68 -18.76 11.71
N ILE A 230 14.69 -18.08 10.56
CA ILE A 230 15.70 -18.28 9.52
C ILE A 230 17.10 -17.95 10.06
N ALA A 231 17.24 -16.85 10.81
CA ALA A 231 18.50 -16.48 11.44
C ALA A 231 18.98 -17.56 12.43
N ALA A 232 18.08 -18.09 13.26
CA ALA A 232 18.40 -19.16 14.20
C ALA A 232 18.85 -20.45 13.49
N VAL A 233 18.13 -20.88 12.44
CA VAL A 233 18.48 -22.08 11.66
C VAL A 233 19.83 -21.89 10.96
N ARG A 234 20.11 -20.70 10.40
CA ARG A 234 21.42 -20.41 9.79
C ARG A 234 22.56 -20.45 10.79
N ALA A 235 22.35 -19.90 11.99
CA ALA A 235 23.34 -19.95 13.06
C ALA A 235 23.62 -21.40 13.50
N GLN A 236 22.57 -22.20 13.67
CA GLN A 236 22.70 -23.62 14.00
C GLN A 236 23.45 -24.40 12.93
N ALA A 237 23.10 -24.21 11.65
CA ALA A 237 23.78 -24.87 10.54
C ALA A 237 25.27 -24.50 10.45
N ALA A 238 25.62 -23.25 10.74
CA ALA A 238 27.02 -22.81 10.78
C ALA A 238 27.79 -23.47 11.93
N ASP A 239 27.19 -23.57 13.12
CA ASP A 239 27.79 -24.24 14.28
C ASP A 239 27.99 -25.75 14.03
N ASP A 240 27.00 -26.42 13.44
CA ASP A 240 27.07 -27.85 13.10
C ASP A 240 28.14 -28.13 12.03
N ALA A 241 28.27 -27.23 11.05
CA ALA A 241 29.34 -27.31 10.05
C ALA A 241 30.73 -27.12 10.69
N ALA A 242 30.87 -26.16 11.61
CA ALA A 242 32.13 -25.92 12.32
C ALA A 242 32.54 -27.15 13.16
N LYS A 243 31.59 -27.75 13.90
CA LYS A 243 31.83 -28.98 14.68
C LYS A 243 32.20 -30.16 13.79
N SER A 244 31.52 -30.34 12.66
CA SER A 244 31.82 -31.40 11.69
C SER A 244 33.23 -31.24 11.11
N ASN A 245 33.61 -30.02 10.70
CA ASN A 245 34.94 -29.74 10.18
C ASN A 245 36.04 -29.97 11.23
N ALA A 246 35.81 -29.57 12.49
CA ALA A 246 36.75 -29.84 13.57
C ALA A 246 36.94 -31.35 13.81
N ARG A 247 35.86 -32.13 13.76
CA ARG A 247 35.92 -33.60 13.88
C ARG A 247 36.67 -34.25 12.72
N LEU A 248 36.46 -33.78 11.49
CA LEU A 248 37.19 -34.26 10.32
C LEU A 248 38.70 -33.97 10.45
N ALA A 249 39.07 -32.74 10.80
CA ALA A 249 40.46 -32.37 11.01
C ALA A 249 41.14 -33.24 12.10
N GLN A 250 40.44 -33.55 13.19
CA GLN A 250 40.94 -34.48 14.21
C GLN A 250 41.14 -35.89 13.64
N ARG A 251 40.18 -36.41 12.86
CA ARG A 251 40.32 -37.73 12.24
C ARG A 251 41.47 -37.80 11.25
N ASP A 252 41.68 -36.76 10.46
CA ASP A 252 42.80 -36.68 9.51
C ASP A 252 44.14 -36.71 10.25
N GLN A 253 44.25 -36.00 11.38
CA GLN A 253 45.43 -36.04 12.24
C GLN A 253 45.67 -37.44 12.84
N GLU A 254 44.61 -38.10 13.32
CA GLU A 254 44.70 -39.46 13.82
C GLU A 254 45.09 -40.47 12.74
N LEU A 255 44.56 -40.33 11.53
CA LEU A 255 44.91 -41.18 10.38
C LEU A 255 46.37 -40.99 9.98
N ALA A 256 46.83 -39.75 9.85
CA ALA A 256 48.24 -39.45 9.59
C ALA A 256 49.17 -40.05 10.66
N GLY A 257 48.75 -40.01 11.93
CA GLY A 257 49.46 -40.68 13.02
C GLY A 257 49.52 -42.20 12.88
N ARG A 258 48.41 -42.85 12.48
CA ARG A 258 48.38 -44.30 12.21
C ARG A 258 49.23 -44.68 11.01
N ASP A 259 49.21 -43.89 9.94
CA ASP A 259 50.03 -44.12 8.74
C ASP A 259 51.52 -44.05 9.07
N ALA A 260 51.95 -43.07 9.88
CA ALA A 260 53.32 -42.98 10.37
C ALA A 260 53.72 -44.22 11.19
N GLN A 261 52.82 -44.72 12.05
CA GLN A 261 53.06 -45.95 12.81
C GLN A 261 53.17 -47.19 11.92
N LEU A 262 52.36 -47.28 10.86
CA LEU A 262 52.41 -48.39 9.89
C LEU A 262 53.74 -48.36 9.13
N VAL A 263 54.19 -47.20 8.68
CA VAL A 263 55.51 -47.04 8.02
C VAL A 263 56.63 -47.53 8.94
N GLU A 264 56.63 -47.13 10.21
CA GLU A 264 57.64 -47.57 11.17
C GLU A 264 57.58 -49.09 11.41
N ARG A 265 56.38 -49.66 11.55
CA ARG A 265 56.22 -51.12 11.68
C ARG A 265 56.73 -51.85 10.44
N SER A 266 56.45 -51.36 9.23
CA SER A 266 56.96 -51.95 7.99
C SER A 266 58.49 -51.91 7.93
N ARG A 267 59.11 -50.83 8.41
CA ARG A 267 60.57 -50.72 8.53
C ARG A 267 61.14 -51.74 9.52
N VAL A 268 60.53 -51.88 10.71
CA VAL A 268 60.95 -52.88 11.72
C VAL A 268 60.84 -54.29 11.16
N VAL A 269 59.73 -54.62 10.49
CA VAL A 269 59.53 -55.94 9.86
C VAL A 269 60.61 -56.20 8.80
N ALA A 270 60.93 -55.21 7.96
CA ALA A 270 61.99 -55.36 6.95
C ALA A 270 63.37 -55.63 7.58
N GLU A 271 63.70 -54.99 8.70
CA GLU A 271 64.95 -55.25 9.43
C GLU A 271 64.96 -56.66 10.04
N GLN A 272 63.84 -57.09 10.63
CA GLN A 272 63.70 -58.45 11.16
C GLN A 272 63.82 -59.52 10.05
N GLU A 273 63.25 -59.28 8.87
CA GLU A 273 63.37 -60.18 7.71
C GLU A 273 64.84 -60.35 7.29
N LYS A 274 65.60 -59.24 7.29
CA LYS A 274 67.05 -59.23 6.99
C LYS A 274 67.85 -60.01 8.04
N GLU A 275 67.54 -59.83 9.32
CA GLU A 275 68.16 -60.59 10.41
C GLU A 275 67.89 -62.09 10.29
N ILE A 276 66.62 -62.48 10.05
CA ILE A 276 66.22 -63.88 9.83
C ILE A 276 66.96 -64.47 8.63
N SER A 277 67.09 -63.72 7.53
CA SER A 277 67.84 -64.16 6.35
C SER A 277 69.32 -64.41 6.67
N GLY A 278 69.96 -63.52 7.44
CA GLY A 278 71.35 -63.68 7.89
C GLY A 278 71.54 -64.88 8.82
N LEU A 279 70.62 -65.09 9.77
CA LEU A 279 70.61 -66.25 10.65
C LEU A 279 70.43 -67.55 9.86
N ARG A 280 69.53 -67.58 8.86
CA ARG A 280 69.33 -68.74 7.98
C ARG A 280 70.61 -69.05 7.18
N ALA A 281 71.28 -68.04 6.63
CA ALA A 281 72.54 -68.24 5.91
C ALA A 281 73.64 -68.81 6.83
N THR A 282 73.70 -68.34 8.08
CA THR A 282 74.62 -68.86 9.09
C THR A 282 74.30 -70.31 9.46
N LEU A 283 73.01 -70.64 9.60
CA LEU A 283 72.57 -72.00 9.87
C LEU A 283 72.96 -72.96 8.74
N VAL A 284 72.73 -72.58 7.48
CA VAL A 284 73.15 -73.35 6.30
C VAL A 284 74.67 -73.57 6.30
N ALA A 285 75.46 -72.53 6.60
CA ALA A 285 76.92 -72.68 6.69
C ALA A 285 77.34 -73.66 7.80
N LYS A 286 76.64 -73.63 8.95
CA LYS A 286 76.88 -74.56 10.06
C LYS A 286 76.42 -75.99 9.73
N ASP A 287 75.33 -76.17 9.01
CA ASP A 287 74.87 -77.49 8.56
C ASP A 287 75.88 -78.12 7.60
N LEU A 288 76.44 -77.34 6.66
CA LEU A 288 77.52 -77.80 5.78
C LEU A 288 78.79 -78.18 6.56
N GLU A 289 79.16 -77.40 7.58
CA GLU A 289 80.27 -77.72 8.48
C GLU A 289 80.03 -79.04 9.24
N ILE A 290 78.81 -79.27 9.75
CA ILE A 290 78.43 -80.53 10.40
C ILE A 290 78.45 -81.69 9.41
N GLU A 291 78.01 -81.50 8.16
CA GLU A 291 78.02 -82.52 7.12
C GLU A 291 79.45 -82.94 6.75
N ASP A 292 80.38 -81.98 6.63
CA ASP A 292 81.81 -82.24 6.43
C ASP A 292 82.43 -83.02 7.61
N ILE A 293 82.09 -82.64 8.85
CA ILE A 293 82.49 -83.37 10.07
C ILE A 293 81.92 -84.79 10.11
N LYS A 294 80.68 -85.00 9.64
CA LYS A 294 80.08 -86.33 9.52
C LYS A 294 80.74 -87.16 8.43
N ALA A 295 81.04 -86.57 7.28
CA ALA A 295 81.69 -87.25 6.16
C ALA A 295 83.12 -87.68 6.48
N THR A 296 83.83 -86.92 7.33
CA THR A 296 85.16 -87.25 7.84
C THR A 296 85.15 -88.28 8.98
N ARG A 297 83.97 -88.69 9.47
CA ARG A 297 83.79 -89.83 10.39
C ARG A 297 83.29 -91.05 9.62
N THR A 298 84.13 -92.08 9.52
CA THR A 298 83.78 -93.41 9.02
C THR A 298 82.51 -93.98 9.68
N PRO A 299 81.55 -94.55 8.92
CA PRO A 299 80.29 -95.03 9.47
C PRO A 299 80.39 -96.48 9.96
N ASP A 300 79.81 -96.78 11.12
CA ASP A 300 79.40 -98.14 11.51
C ASP A 300 77.88 -98.12 11.76
N PRO A 301 77.09 -99.10 11.28
CA PRO A 301 75.66 -98.97 11.10
C PRO A 301 74.91 -99.50 12.33
N THR A 302 73.86 -98.81 12.77
CA THR A 302 72.78 -99.48 13.49
C THR A 302 71.46 -98.70 13.40
N THR A 303 70.50 -99.40 12.80
CA THR A 303 69.04 -99.35 12.87
C THR A 303 68.39 -98.55 14.02
N GLY A 304 67.30 -97.85 13.69
CA GLY A 304 66.32 -97.37 14.68
C GLY A 304 65.09 -96.71 14.06
N THR A 305 64.02 -97.48 13.87
CA THR A 305 62.66 -97.04 13.54
C THR A 305 61.98 -96.38 14.74
N THR A 306 61.28 -95.26 14.55
CA THR A 306 60.01 -94.79 15.19
C THR A 306 59.79 -93.34 14.73
N GLY A 307 58.64 -92.83 14.27
CA GLY A 307 57.25 -92.99 14.70
C GLY A 307 56.80 -91.67 15.35
N GLY A 308 55.98 -90.85 14.68
CA GLY A 308 55.40 -89.63 15.32
C GLY A 308 54.87 -88.53 14.38
N THR A 309 53.58 -88.63 14.07
CA THR A 309 52.52 -87.62 13.76
C THR A 309 52.81 -86.20 14.31
N THR A 310 52.47 -85.04 13.71
CA THR A 310 51.22 -84.61 13.05
C THR A 310 51.48 -83.29 12.31
N ALA A 311 51.19 -83.22 11.01
CA ALA A 311 51.15 -81.98 10.23
C ALA A 311 49.71 -81.69 9.83
N GLY A 312 49.11 -80.67 10.46
CA GLY A 312 47.85 -80.10 10.01
C GLY A 312 48.14 -78.98 9.01
N THR A 313 47.84 -79.22 7.73
CA THR A 313 47.68 -78.14 6.75
C THR A 313 46.73 -78.56 5.64
N THR A 314 45.93 -77.58 5.24
CA THR A 314 45.37 -77.41 3.88
C THR A 314 44.02 -78.07 3.61
N ALA A 315 42.95 -77.31 3.81
CA ALA A 315 41.76 -77.38 2.97
C ALA A 315 41.70 -76.08 2.16
N GLY A 316 42.23 -76.15 0.95
CA GLY A 316 41.97 -75.18 -0.10
C GLY A 316 40.69 -75.55 -0.85
N VAL A 317 39.98 -74.49 -1.25
CA VAL A 317 39.08 -74.38 -2.39
C VAL A 317 37.65 -74.95 -2.24
N ILE A 318 36.69 -74.02 -2.11
CA ILE A 318 35.38 -74.14 -2.76
C ILE A 318 35.20 -72.96 -3.72
N ASN A 319 35.30 -73.30 -5.00
CA ASN A 319 34.53 -72.86 -6.15
C ASN A 319 33.43 -71.77 -5.91
N PRO A 320 33.51 -70.58 -6.51
CA PRO A 320 32.38 -69.66 -6.57
C PRO A 320 31.63 -69.85 -7.90
N ALA A 321 30.54 -70.62 -7.87
CA ALA A 321 29.55 -70.60 -8.94
C ALA A 321 28.16 -70.86 -8.38
N VAL A 322 27.46 -69.79 -8.00
CA VAL A 322 26.04 -69.63 -8.33
C VAL A 322 25.79 -68.15 -8.61
N ALA A 323 25.40 -67.86 -9.85
CA ALA A 323 24.98 -66.54 -10.30
C ALA A 323 23.48 -66.32 -10.02
N SER A 324 23.10 -65.03 -9.97
CA SER A 324 21.75 -64.45 -10.14
C SER A 324 20.79 -64.67 -8.95
N THR A 325 20.24 -63.66 -8.28
CA THR A 325 19.64 -62.41 -8.77
C THR A 325 19.71 -61.32 -7.67
N LEU A 326 20.68 -60.41 -7.75
CA LEU A 326 20.70 -59.20 -6.94
C LEU A 326 21.05 -58.04 -7.86
N ARG A 327 20.12 -57.08 -8.00
CA ARG A 327 20.32 -55.89 -8.83
C ARG A 327 20.95 -54.83 -7.93
N THR A 328 22.27 -54.82 -7.84
CA THR A 328 23.01 -53.75 -7.18
C THR A 328 22.86 -52.48 -8.03
N VAL A 329 22.28 -51.42 -7.46
CA VAL A 329 22.12 -50.13 -8.14
C VAL A 329 22.85 -49.08 -7.30
N ALA A 330 23.74 -48.31 -7.93
CA ALA A 330 24.36 -47.18 -7.23
C ALA A 330 23.27 -46.15 -6.86
N VAL A 331 23.35 -45.58 -5.65
CA VAL A 331 22.34 -44.60 -5.18
C VAL A 331 22.24 -43.40 -6.13
N THR A 332 23.37 -43.01 -6.73
CA THR A 332 23.46 -41.96 -7.74
C THR A 332 22.74 -42.31 -9.04
N ASP A 333 22.79 -43.57 -9.49
CA ASP A 333 22.13 -44.01 -10.73
C ASP A 333 20.61 -44.10 -10.55
N LEU A 334 20.15 -44.51 -9.36
CA LEU A 334 18.73 -44.50 -9.01
C LEU A 334 18.20 -43.06 -8.97
N ALA A 335 18.90 -42.16 -8.30
CA ALA A 335 18.52 -40.74 -8.22
C ALA A 335 18.47 -40.09 -9.62
N THR A 336 19.47 -40.38 -10.47
CA THR A 336 19.54 -39.86 -11.85
C THR A 336 18.41 -40.42 -12.70
N THR A 337 18.14 -41.72 -12.63
CA THR A 337 17.04 -42.35 -13.38
C THR A 337 15.68 -41.81 -12.95
N MET A 338 15.46 -41.64 -11.64
CA MET A 338 14.22 -41.03 -11.13
C MET A 338 14.07 -39.57 -11.56
N ALA A 339 15.15 -38.77 -11.52
CA ALA A 339 15.13 -37.39 -11.97
C ALA A 339 14.73 -37.27 -13.46
N THR A 340 15.29 -38.12 -14.32
CA THR A 340 14.96 -38.12 -15.76
C THR A 340 13.51 -38.56 -16.04
N GLN A 341 12.99 -39.53 -15.27
CA GLN A 341 11.60 -39.96 -15.39
C GLN A 341 10.61 -38.90 -14.87
N LEU A 342 10.93 -38.24 -13.76
CA LEU A 342 10.14 -37.14 -13.22
C LEU A 342 10.14 -35.92 -14.16
N ASP A 343 11.27 -35.58 -14.77
CA ASP A 343 11.34 -34.51 -15.78
C ASP A 343 10.53 -34.86 -17.04
N SER A 344 10.59 -36.12 -17.49
CA SER A 344 9.80 -36.60 -18.62
C SER A 344 8.29 -36.52 -18.33
N ALA A 345 7.88 -36.92 -17.13
CA ALA A 345 6.49 -36.81 -16.68
C ALA A 345 6.04 -35.35 -16.51
N GLN A 346 6.92 -34.46 -16.05
CA GLN A 346 6.64 -33.02 -15.99
C GLN A 346 6.44 -32.43 -17.40
N LYS A 347 7.27 -32.82 -18.37
CA LYS A 347 7.14 -32.38 -19.77
C LYS A 347 5.85 -32.85 -20.44
N THR A 348 5.36 -34.05 -20.11
CA THR A 348 4.09 -34.55 -20.67
C THR A 348 2.85 -33.94 -20.00
N LEU A 349 2.95 -33.49 -18.75
CA LEU A 349 1.84 -32.86 -18.02
C LEU A 349 1.71 -31.35 -18.27
N LYS A 350 2.80 -30.64 -18.59
CA LYS A 350 2.77 -29.20 -18.89
C LYS A 350 1.73 -28.78 -19.95
N PRO A 351 1.60 -29.45 -21.11
CA PRO A 351 0.63 -29.08 -22.14
C PRO A 351 -0.83 -29.25 -21.72
N THR A 352 -1.10 -30.06 -20.70
CA THR A 352 -2.46 -30.29 -20.18
C THR A 352 -2.82 -29.34 -19.03
N GLY A 353 -1.93 -28.40 -18.69
CA GLY A 353 -2.14 -27.40 -17.63
C GLY A 353 -1.88 -27.92 -16.22
N PHE A 354 -1.24 -29.09 -16.08
CA PHE A 354 -0.92 -29.70 -14.80
C PHE A 354 0.59 -29.76 -14.57
N SER A 355 1.02 -29.67 -13.31
CA SER A 355 2.41 -29.85 -12.90
C SER A 355 2.49 -30.85 -11.76
N LEU A 356 3.54 -31.67 -11.72
CA LEU A 356 3.84 -32.53 -10.59
C LEU A 356 4.10 -31.67 -9.36
N GLY A 357 3.42 -31.98 -8.26
CA GLY A 357 3.64 -31.35 -6.95
C GLY A 357 4.88 -31.92 -6.25
N ALA A 358 4.98 -31.68 -4.94
CA ALA A 358 6.03 -32.31 -4.15
C ALA A 358 5.83 -33.83 -4.14
N ILE A 359 6.83 -34.58 -4.60
CA ILE A 359 6.79 -36.05 -4.64
C ILE A 359 7.78 -36.56 -3.60
N GLN A 360 7.30 -37.44 -2.73
CA GLN A 360 8.13 -38.15 -1.77
C GLN A 360 8.15 -39.63 -2.13
N VAL A 361 9.35 -40.19 -2.28
CA VAL A 361 9.55 -41.62 -2.52
C VAL A 361 10.39 -42.18 -1.38
N SER A 362 9.88 -43.21 -0.72
CA SER A 362 10.58 -43.95 0.34
C SER A 362 10.93 -45.34 -0.18
N ALA A 363 12.19 -45.74 -0.07
CA ALA A 363 12.69 -47.04 -0.50
C ALA A 363 13.54 -47.68 0.61
N LYS A 364 13.35 -48.99 0.84
CA LYS A 364 14.11 -49.76 1.81
C LYS A 364 15.17 -50.62 1.11
N GLY A 365 16.40 -50.58 1.58
CA GLY A 365 17.50 -51.36 1.02
C GLY A 365 18.66 -51.51 1.99
N ILE A 366 19.64 -52.33 1.61
CA ILE A 366 20.88 -52.47 2.38
C ILE A 366 21.94 -51.55 1.76
N LEU A 367 22.48 -50.65 2.58
CA LEU A 367 23.57 -49.76 2.18
C LEU A 367 24.91 -50.48 2.40
N ARG A 368 25.73 -50.61 1.35
CA ARG A 368 27.10 -51.15 1.47
C ARG A 368 28.12 -50.01 1.61
N ASP A 369 29.30 -50.33 2.14
CA ASP A 369 30.41 -49.42 2.53
C ASP A 369 31.02 -48.54 1.40
N SER A 370 30.40 -48.50 0.21
CA SER A 370 30.86 -47.78 -0.96
C SER A 370 29.78 -46.91 -1.64
N GLY A 371 28.63 -46.67 -0.99
CA GLY A 371 27.57 -45.82 -1.54
C GLY A 371 26.68 -46.50 -2.60
N SER A 372 26.83 -47.81 -2.78
CA SER A 372 25.89 -48.64 -3.56
C SER A 372 24.79 -49.20 -2.66
N MET A 373 23.55 -49.16 -3.12
CA MET A 373 22.41 -49.75 -2.41
C MET A 373 21.94 -51.02 -3.11
N GLU A 374 21.71 -52.05 -2.31
CA GLU A 374 21.20 -53.32 -2.78
C GLU A 374 19.73 -53.42 -2.44
N PHE A 375 18.89 -53.56 -3.46
CA PHE A 375 17.46 -53.83 -3.30
C PHE A 375 17.25 -55.33 -3.33
N LEU A 376 16.78 -55.85 -2.20
CA LEU A 376 16.46 -57.25 -2.02
C LEU A 376 15.05 -57.50 -2.54
N ASP A 377 14.78 -58.73 -2.98
CA ASP A 377 13.46 -59.10 -3.46
C ASP A 377 12.44 -59.15 -2.30
N ALA A 378 11.16 -59.15 -2.66
CA ALA A 378 10.06 -59.05 -1.69
C ALA A 378 10.01 -60.25 -0.71
N ASP A 379 10.63 -61.38 -1.04
CA ASP A 379 10.62 -62.59 -0.20
C ASP A 379 11.81 -62.62 0.77
N THR A 380 12.98 -62.11 0.37
CA THR A 380 14.13 -61.91 1.26
C THR A 380 13.95 -60.75 2.23
N LEU A 381 13.16 -59.72 1.87
CA LEU A 381 12.78 -58.63 2.79
C LEU A 381 11.94 -59.10 3.99
N LYS A 382 11.23 -60.23 3.88
CA LYS A 382 10.37 -60.77 4.96
C LYS A 382 11.15 -61.54 6.02
N THR A 383 12.35 -62.02 5.69
CA THR A 383 13.15 -62.91 6.55
C THR A 383 14.26 -62.17 7.30
N LEU A 384 14.46 -60.88 7.01
CA LEU A 384 15.51 -60.06 7.62
C LEU A 384 15.02 -59.28 8.86
N PRO A 385 15.85 -59.13 9.91
CA PRO A 385 15.55 -58.27 11.04
C PRO A 385 15.39 -56.80 10.58
N GLN A 386 14.35 -56.11 11.07
CA GLN A 386 14.05 -54.72 10.64
C GLN A 386 15.19 -53.72 10.90
N ASP A 387 16.08 -54.03 11.85
CA ASP A 387 17.20 -53.16 12.26
C ASP A 387 18.39 -53.18 11.29
N SER A 388 18.36 -54.04 10.26
CA SER A 388 19.42 -54.16 9.25
C SER A 388 19.08 -53.45 7.92
N LEU A 389 17.90 -52.82 7.83
CA LEU A 389 17.44 -52.14 6.61
C LEU A 389 17.57 -50.63 6.76
N SER A 390 18.16 -49.99 5.75
CA SER A 390 18.22 -48.52 5.67
C SER A 390 16.99 -47.99 4.93
N ASP A 391 16.35 -46.96 5.49
CA ASP A 391 15.26 -46.24 4.83
C ASP A 391 15.83 -45.04 4.08
N LEU A 392 15.56 -44.96 2.79
CA LEU A 392 16.00 -43.87 1.92
C LEU A 392 14.79 -43.08 1.45
N LYS A 393 14.72 -41.82 1.88
CA LYS A 393 13.65 -40.89 1.55
C LYS A 393 14.16 -39.84 0.55
N PHE A 394 13.63 -39.88 -0.66
CA PHE A 394 13.82 -38.84 -1.66
C PHE A 394 12.63 -37.89 -1.64
N GLN A 395 12.90 -36.59 -1.57
CA GLN A 395 11.88 -35.55 -1.70
C GLN A 395 12.23 -34.67 -2.88
N PHE A 396 11.36 -34.68 -3.89
CA PHE A 396 11.44 -33.76 -5.01
C PHE A 396 10.57 -32.55 -4.71
N ILE A 397 11.21 -31.38 -4.59
CA ILE A 397 10.56 -30.09 -4.42
C ILE A 397 10.73 -29.34 -5.74
N PRO A 398 9.67 -29.16 -6.53
CA PRO A 398 9.78 -28.42 -7.78
C PRO A 398 10.15 -26.96 -7.47
N GLU A 399 11.35 -26.56 -7.85
CA GLU A 399 11.75 -25.16 -7.81
C GLU A 399 10.97 -24.42 -8.91
N LYS A 400 10.01 -23.59 -8.50
CA LYS A 400 9.23 -22.77 -9.41
C LYS A 400 10.09 -21.58 -9.85
N VAL A 401 10.94 -21.78 -10.86
CA VAL A 401 11.55 -20.68 -11.59
C VAL A 401 10.55 -20.20 -12.63
N ALA A 402 9.94 -19.03 -12.41
CA ALA A 402 9.06 -18.40 -13.37
C ALA A 402 9.83 -18.15 -14.67
N SER A 403 9.50 -18.91 -15.71
CA SER A 403 10.06 -18.73 -17.05
C SER A 403 9.12 -17.80 -17.83
N GLU A 404 9.69 -16.87 -18.60
CA GLU A 404 8.96 -15.82 -19.34
C GLU A 404 7.98 -16.35 -20.42
N ASP A 405 7.94 -17.67 -20.67
CA ASP A 405 7.05 -18.33 -21.63
C ASP A 405 5.66 -18.73 -21.09
N ASP A 406 5.38 -18.58 -19.78
CA ASP A 406 4.11 -19.00 -19.14
C ASP A 406 3.22 -17.80 -18.71
N GLY A 407 3.46 -16.64 -19.32
CA GLY A 407 2.78 -15.39 -19.02
C GLY A 407 1.44 -15.18 -19.76
N PRO A 408 0.49 -14.38 -19.23
CA PRO A 408 -0.64 -13.91 -20.02
C PRO A 408 -0.17 -13.13 -21.27
N ARG A 409 -0.82 -13.36 -22.42
CA ARG A 409 -0.59 -12.56 -23.62
C ARG A 409 -1.12 -11.15 -23.43
N VAL A 410 -0.32 -10.16 -23.81
CA VAL A 410 -0.70 -8.75 -23.78
C VAL A 410 -1.83 -8.50 -24.79
N PRO A 411 -3.02 -8.08 -24.35
CA PRO A 411 -4.11 -7.73 -25.25
C PRO A 411 -3.83 -6.43 -26.02
N ASP A 412 -4.46 -6.27 -27.17
CA ASP A 412 -4.47 -4.99 -27.88
C ASP A 412 -5.38 -4.00 -27.15
N VAL A 413 -4.81 -2.88 -26.73
CA VAL A 413 -5.48 -1.85 -25.95
C VAL A 413 -5.46 -0.48 -26.63
N LEU A 414 -5.03 -0.41 -27.89
CA LEU A 414 -5.04 0.82 -28.68
C LEU A 414 -6.48 1.34 -28.86
N GLN A 415 -6.63 2.67 -28.97
CA GLN A 415 -7.90 3.39 -29.13
C GLN A 415 -8.90 3.26 -27.96
N LEU A 416 -8.55 2.53 -26.90
CA LEU A 416 -9.37 2.43 -25.69
C LEU A 416 -9.09 3.60 -24.73
N THR A 417 -10.11 4.01 -23.99
CA THR A 417 -9.97 4.96 -22.87
C THR A 417 -9.19 4.33 -21.71
N GLU A 418 -8.50 5.12 -20.89
CA GLU A 418 -7.70 4.61 -19.75
C GLU A 418 -8.48 3.63 -18.85
N SER A 419 -9.74 3.95 -18.54
CA SER A 419 -10.61 3.08 -17.74
C SER A 419 -10.87 1.72 -18.39
N ALA A 420 -11.03 1.69 -19.72
CA ALA A 420 -11.20 0.45 -20.47
C ALA A 420 -9.90 -0.36 -20.54
N VAL A 421 -8.76 0.31 -20.80
CA VAL A 421 -7.43 -0.32 -20.79
C VAL A 421 -7.15 -0.97 -19.45
N ARG A 422 -7.41 -0.26 -18.34
CA ARG A 422 -7.20 -0.79 -16.99
C ARG A 422 -8.03 -2.05 -16.74
N ARG A 423 -9.29 -2.07 -17.16
CA ARG A 423 -10.17 -3.25 -17.03
C ARG A 423 -9.65 -4.43 -17.85
N VAL A 424 -9.24 -4.19 -19.09
CA VAL A 424 -8.73 -5.22 -20.01
C VAL A 424 -7.40 -5.81 -19.51
N LEU A 425 -6.47 -4.99 -19.03
CA LEU A 425 -5.21 -5.48 -18.47
C LEU A 425 -5.42 -6.22 -17.14
N THR A 426 -6.30 -5.71 -16.27
CA THR A 426 -6.59 -6.37 -14.99
C THR A 426 -7.23 -7.75 -15.19
N SER A 427 -8.07 -7.94 -16.22
CA SER A 427 -8.72 -9.24 -16.47
C SER A 427 -7.73 -10.36 -16.85
N VAL A 428 -6.62 -10.00 -17.50
CA VAL A 428 -5.52 -10.93 -17.83
C VAL A 428 -4.43 -10.97 -16.75
N GLY A 429 -4.59 -10.19 -15.67
CA GLY A 429 -3.64 -10.14 -14.55
C GLY A 429 -2.39 -9.31 -14.84
N LEU A 430 -2.51 -8.27 -15.67
CA LEU A 430 -1.47 -7.29 -15.99
C LEU A 430 -1.78 -5.93 -15.35
N VAL A 431 -0.74 -5.10 -15.17
CA VAL A 431 -0.87 -3.79 -14.53
C VAL A 431 -0.67 -2.68 -15.56
N LEU A 432 -1.56 -1.69 -15.54
CA LEU A 432 -1.43 -0.49 -16.39
C LEU A 432 -0.40 0.48 -15.80
N GLU A 433 0.55 0.89 -16.63
CA GLU A 433 1.42 2.05 -16.41
C GLU A 433 1.04 3.13 -17.43
N ALA A 434 0.27 4.13 -16.98
CA ALA A 434 -0.26 5.17 -17.84
C ALA A 434 0.71 6.36 -17.96
N SER A 435 0.86 6.86 -19.18
CA SER A 435 1.56 8.11 -19.49
C SER A 435 0.74 8.92 -20.50
N THR A 436 0.88 10.24 -20.52
CA THR A 436 0.25 11.11 -21.52
C THR A 436 1.29 11.62 -22.51
N GLY A 437 0.92 11.70 -23.79
CA GLY A 437 1.82 12.13 -24.85
C GLY A 437 1.12 13.01 -25.89
N PRO A 438 1.89 13.80 -26.65
CA PRO A 438 1.32 14.72 -27.63
C PRO A 438 0.62 13.97 -28.76
N ARG A 439 -0.55 14.47 -29.19
CA ARG A 439 -1.37 13.87 -30.29
C ARG A 439 -0.61 13.60 -31.60
N GLY A 440 0.52 14.27 -31.82
CA GLY A 440 1.38 14.08 -33.00
C GLY A 440 1.94 12.66 -33.17
N LEU A 441 1.95 11.82 -32.13
CA LEU A 441 2.39 10.42 -32.25
C LEU A 441 1.39 9.54 -33.02
N ASN A 442 0.09 9.85 -32.99
CA ASN A 442 -0.95 9.11 -33.71
C ASN A 442 -2.21 9.97 -33.90
N PRO A 443 -2.38 10.64 -35.06
CA PRO A 443 -3.48 11.57 -35.29
C PRO A 443 -4.85 10.90 -35.43
N ALA A 444 -4.91 9.56 -35.55
CA ALA A 444 -6.16 8.81 -35.70
C ALA A 444 -6.91 8.57 -34.38
N VAL A 445 -6.35 9.01 -33.25
CA VAL A 445 -6.82 8.68 -31.90
C VAL A 445 -7.41 9.92 -31.23
N ALA A 446 -8.56 9.77 -30.55
CA ALA A 446 -9.24 10.86 -29.84
C ALA A 446 -8.52 11.20 -28.51
N PRO A 447 -8.70 12.40 -27.96
CA PRO A 447 -8.17 12.74 -26.64
C PRO A 447 -8.57 11.73 -25.57
N GLY A 448 -7.63 11.37 -24.68
CA GLY A 448 -7.86 10.38 -23.61
C GLY A 448 -7.86 8.92 -24.05
N GLN A 449 -7.61 8.61 -25.33
CA GLN A 449 -7.46 7.24 -25.84
C GLN A 449 -6.00 6.81 -25.96
N ALA A 450 -5.76 5.51 -25.83
CA ALA A 450 -4.44 4.90 -25.96
C ALA A 450 -3.89 4.99 -27.39
N MET A 451 -2.70 5.57 -27.54
CA MET A 451 -2.00 5.78 -28.81
C MET A 451 -0.89 4.76 -29.05
N VAL A 452 -0.19 4.38 -27.97
CA VAL A 452 0.96 3.49 -28.01
C VAL A 452 0.90 2.57 -26.80
N GLN A 453 1.26 1.31 -27.00
CA GLN A 453 1.45 0.35 -25.92
C GLN A 453 2.83 -0.31 -26.03
N SER A 454 3.44 -0.60 -24.89
CA SER A 454 4.66 -1.39 -24.78
C SER A 454 4.59 -2.27 -23.53
N PRO A 455 4.77 -3.59 -23.62
CA PRO A 455 5.05 -4.38 -24.83
C PRO A 455 3.89 -4.43 -25.85
N GLY A 456 4.21 -4.77 -27.10
CA GLY A 456 3.22 -4.85 -28.19
C GLY A 456 2.18 -5.95 -28.00
N ALA A 457 1.01 -5.79 -28.62
CA ALA A 457 -0.07 -6.77 -28.54
C ALA A 457 0.40 -8.17 -28.97
N GLY A 458 -0.01 -9.20 -28.24
CA GLY A 458 0.35 -10.60 -28.47
C GLY A 458 1.65 -11.06 -27.79
N SER A 459 2.44 -10.15 -27.23
CA SER A 459 3.65 -10.47 -26.45
C SER A 459 3.29 -11.27 -25.20
N ILE A 460 4.12 -12.23 -24.81
CA ILE A 460 3.96 -13.00 -23.57
C ILE A 460 4.77 -12.29 -22.48
N ILE A 461 4.13 -11.94 -21.36
CA ILE A 461 4.82 -11.28 -20.24
C ILE A 461 4.38 -11.88 -18.91
N ALA A 462 5.25 -11.81 -17.90
CA ALA A 462 4.94 -12.33 -16.57
C ALA A 462 3.63 -11.75 -16.01
N ARG A 463 2.85 -12.58 -15.31
CA ARG A 463 1.63 -12.12 -14.62
C ARG A 463 2.01 -11.07 -13.57
N GLY A 464 1.30 -9.94 -13.56
CA GLY A 464 1.61 -8.78 -12.72
C GLY A 464 2.65 -7.82 -13.33
N ALA A 465 3.19 -8.11 -14.52
CA ALA A 465 4.05 -7.19 -15.24
C ALA A 465 3.27 -5.93 -15.67
N ARG A 466 4.02 -4.83 -15.83
CA ARG A 466 3.49 -3.54 -16.22
C ARG A 466 3.47 -3.41 -17.74
N VAL A 467 2.35 -2.92 -18.26
CA VAL A 467 2.20 -2.52 -19.66
C VAL A 467 2.13 -1.00 -19.69
N MET A 468 3.12 -0.38 -20.32
CA MET A 468 3.15 1.05 -20.53
C MET A 468 2.20 1.43 -21.65
N VAL A 469 1.28 2.35 -21.40
CA VAL A 469 0.33 2.85 -22.38
C VAL A 469 0.37 4.37 -22.39
N ILE A 470 0.60 4.94 -23.57
CA ILE A 470 0.61 6.39 -23.79
C ILE A 470 -0.76 6.82 -24.30
N PHE A 471 -1.41 7.72 -23.59
CA PHE A 471 -2.71 8.29 -23.93
C PHE A 471 -2.55 9.65 -24.60
N ALA A 472 -3.45 9.96 -25.53
CA ALA A 472 -3.52 11.27 -26.15
C ALA A 472 -3.87 12.34 -25.12
N ASP A 473 -3.09 13.42 -25.08
CA ASP A 473 -3.36 14.58 -24.25
C ASP A 473 -4.71 15.23 -24.55
N GLU A 474 -5.42 15.61 -23.48
CA GLU A 474 -6.68 16.36 -23.55
C GLU A 474 -6.47 17.85 -23.82
N GLN A 475 -5.24 18.32 -23.67
CA GLN A 475 -4.86 19.71 -23.95
C GLN A 475 -4.65 19.87 -25.45
N GLY A 476 -5.74 20.21 -26.14
CA GLY A 476 -5.68 20.76 -27.48
C GLY A 476 -4.81 22.03 -27.51
N ALA A 477 -4.17 22.21 -28.67
CA ALA A 477 -3.58 23.47 -29.13
C ALA A 477 -4.50 24.68 -28.94
#